data_AF-A0A2E2VC14-F1
#
_entry.id   AF-A0A2E2VC14-F1
#
_cell.length_a   1.000
_cell.length_b   1.000
_cell.length_c   1.000
_cell.angle_alpha   90.00
_cell.angle_beta   90.00
_cell.angle_gamma   90.00
#
_symmetry.space_group_name_H-M   'P 1'
#
loop_
_entity.id
_entity.type
_entity.pdbx_description
1 polymer ?
#
loop_
_entity_poly.entity_id
_entity_poly.type
_entity_poly.pdbx_seq_one_letter_code
_entity_poly.pdbx_strand_id
1 'polypeptide(L)'
;MHHNFEDNDYVKFLGALSDLNQPYSCAQWGNTPDDGYSQIVHDTASGIYNMFGNGYVPMTVWIDHNMRVHDAMNSAGSWSISSRINEMLESCGECRIDGSLIEDFSSSNDSYQSYCCEDFGGTYYEFSDSEDNYCEGSDAAWISLCSSCTGTVDTDNDGLADECDDCLNMSGDLNDDMMVDVLDLVGLVNIILNVTQDTSSCMLTDADMNNDDIINIQDVILVINSILRVQIDFDKYQID
;
A
#
# COMPACT_ATOMS: atom_id res chain seq x y z
N MET A 1 -2.05 23.18 5.95
CA MET A 1 -1.74 22.70 4.59
C MET A 1 -1.28 21.27 4.71
N HIS A 2 -0.15 21.01 5.38
CA HIS A 2 0.32 19.65 5.62
C HIS A 2 -0.53 18.97 6.71
N HIS A 3 -0.98 19.73 7.72
CA HIS A 3 -1.85 19.22 8.79
C HIS A 3 -3.15 18.56 8.31
N ASN A 4 -3.72 18.99 7.18
CA ASN A 4 -4.98 18.40 6.68
C ASN A 4 -4.80 16.94 6.25
N PHE A 5 -3.56 16.52 6.00
CA PHE A 5 -3.20 15.17 5.55
C PHE A 5 -2.15 14.55 6.48
N GLU A 6 -1.95 15.09 7.68
CA GLU A 6 -0.89 14.61 8.58
C GLU A 6 -1.13 13.18 9.07
N ASP A 7 -2.40 12.84 9.27
CA ASP A 7 -2.87 11.52 9.67
C ASP A 7 -3.28 10.65 8.47
N ASN A 8 -3.02 11.10 7.23
CA ASN A 8 -3.29 10.30 6.04
C ASN A 8 -2.06 9.43 5.72
N ASP A 9 -2.20 8.12 5.88
CA ASP A 9 -1.10 7.18 5.68
C ASP A 9 -0.62 7.09 4.22
N TYR A 10 -1.48 7.46 3.27
CA TYR A 10 -1.24 7.40 1.83
C TYR A 10 -0.64 8.68 1.24
N VAL A 11 -0.57 9.77 2.02
CA VAL A 11 0.02 11.04 1.57
C VAL A 11 1.33 11.28 2.31
N LYS A 12 2.40 11.55 1.57
CA LYS A 12 3.71 11.90 2.14
C LYS A 12 4.24 13.17 1.50
N PHE A 13 4.78 14.06 2.35
CA PHE A 13 5.37 15.31 1.91
C PHE A 13 6.89 15.27 2.00
N LEU A 14 7.55 15.60 0.88
CA LEU A 14 9.00 15.73 0.80
C LEU A 14 9.39 17.18 0.50
N GLY A 15 10.21 17.76 1.38
CA GLY A 15 10.84 19.06 1.17
C GLY A 15 12.25 18.91 0.61
N ALA A 16 12.46 19.34 -0.64
CA ALA A 16 13.80 19.46 -1.22
C ALA A 16 14.46 20.74 -0.70
N LEU A 17 15.34 20.60 0.29
CA LEU A 17 16.02 21.71 0.93
C LEU A 17 17.15 22.24 0.05
N SER A 18 16.99 23.47 -0.44
CA SER A 18 18.02 24.21 -1.18
C SER A 18 18.28 25.59 -0.56
N ASP A 19 19.43 26.18 -0.91
CA ASP A 19 19.78 27.58 -0.64
C ASP A 19 19.48 28.08 0.79
N LEU A 20 20.02 27.37 1.78
CA LEU A 20 19.87 27.73 3.19
C LEU A 20 20.23 29.20 3.46
N ASN A 21 19.28 29.90 4.09
CA ASN A 21 19.33 31.33 4.40
C ASN A 21 19.18 32.27 3.18
N GLN A 22 18.75 31.77 2.02
CA GLN A 22 18.49 32.56 0.81
C GLN A 22 17.32 31.96 0.00
N PRO A 23 16.06 32.40 0.18
CA PRO A 23 15.58 33.46 1.07
C PRO A 23 15.12 32.96 2.46
N TYR A 24 15.04 31.64 2.67
CA TYR A 24 14.48 31.03 3.88
C TYR A 24 15.59 30.43 4.78
N SER A 25 15.50 30.68 6.08
CA SER A 25 16.37 30.06 7.10
C SER A 25 16.04 28.59 7.32
N CYS A 26 16.95 27.84 7.94
CA CYS A 26 16.71 26.44 8.33
C CYS A 26 15.44 26.27 9.18
N ALA A 27 15.16 27.20 10.09
CA ALA A 27 13.94 27.18 10.89
C ALA A 27 12.68 27.41 10.05
N GLN A 28 12.74 28.25 9.01
CA GLN A 28 11.60 28.48 8.11
C GLN A 28 11.34 27.25 7.22
N TRP A 29 12.39 26.57 6.75
CA TRP A 29 12.25 25.28 6.06
C TRP A 29 11.64 24.21 6.97
N GLY A 30 12.15 24.08 8.20
CA GLY A 30 11.62 23.13 9.19
C GLY A 30 10.17 23.40 9.60
N ASN A 31 9.73 24.66 9.52
CA ASN A 31 8.36 25.08 9.82
C ASN A 31 7.53 25.36 8.55
N THR A 32 7.97 24.90 7.37
CA THR A 32 7.16 24.98 6.14
C THR A 32 5.92 24.10 6.22
N PRO A 33 5.99 22.88 6.79
CA PRO A 33 4.80 22.20 7.27
C PRO A 33 4.16 23.00 8.40
N ASP A 34 2.89 23.36 8.23
CA ASP A 34 2.08 24.04 9.24
C ASP A 34 1.35 23.01 10.09
N ASP A 35 2.15 22.29 10.90
CA ASP A 35 1.84 20.98 11.52
C ASP A 35 1.98 19.78 10.55
N GLY A 36 2.11 18.58 11.11
CA GLY A 36 2.40 17.35 10.38
C GLY A 36 3.88 17.11 10.05
N TYR A 37 4.22 15.86 9.68
CA TYR A 37 5.60 15.47 9.36
C TYR A 37 5.90 15.66 7.86
N SER A 38 7.01 16.31 7.53
CA SER A 38 7.59 16.27 6.19
C SER A 38 9.03 15.80 6.26
N GLN A 39 9.38 14.88 5.38
CA GLN A 39 10.78 14.49 5.22
C GLN A 39 11.52 15.60 4.47
N ILE A 40 12.53 16.17 5.11
CA ILE A 40 13.40 17.17 4.49
C ILE A 40 14.66 16.48 3.97
N VAL A 41 14.90 16.61 2.67
CA VAL A 41 16.07 16.04 2.00
C VAL A 41 16.96 17.17 1.50
N HIS A 42 18.26 17.11 1.81
CA HIS A 42 19.23 18.11 1.36
C HIS A 42 19.47 17.99 -0.16
N ASP A 43 18.94 18.95 -0.92
CA ASP A 43 19.06 18.99 -2.38
C ASP A 43 20.41 19.61 -2.80
N THR A 44 21.46 18.80 -2.68
CA THR A 44 22.82 19.24 -2.98
C THR A 44 22.95 19.57 -4.46
N ALA A 45 23.40 20.80 -4.76
CA ALA A 45 23.56 21.31 -6.13
C ALA A 45 22.27 21.31 -6.98
N SER A 46 21.10 21.39 -6.32
CA SER A 46 19.78 21.46 -6.98
C SER A 46 19.46 20.22 -7.83
N GLY A 47 19.98 19.05 -7.46
CA GLY A 47 19.78 17.80 -8.20
C GLY A 47 18.31 17.41 -8.32
N ILE A 48 17.56 17.38 -7.21
CA ILE A 48 16.13 17.06 -7.17
C ILE A 48 15.33 18.14 -7.90
N TYR A 49 15.60 19.41 -7.64
CA TYR A 49 14.96 20.52 -8.36
C TYR A 49 15.10 20.36 -9.88
N ASN A 50 16.31 20.04 -10.36
CA ASN A 50 16.58 19.87 -11.80
C ASN A 50 15.88 18.65 -12.42
N MET A 51 15.43 17.66 -11.63
CA MET A 51 14.65 16.52 -12.15
C MET A 51 13.27 16.96 -12.65
N PHE A 52 12.67 17.98 -12.02
CA PHE A 52 11.31 18.42 -12.30
C PHE A 52 11.23 19.76 -13.06
N GLY A 53 12.38 20.28 -13.50
CA GLY A 53 12.49 21.40 -14.43
C GLY A 53 12.82 22.75 -13.79
N ASN A 54 12.78 23.82 -14.60
CA ASN A 54 13.18 25.18 -14.22
C ASN A 54 11.99 26.04 -13.75
N GLY A 55 11.25 25.56 -12.76
CA GLY A 55 10.14 26.32 -12.13
C GLY A 55 10.63 27.45 -11.22
N TYR A 56 9.75 28.37 -10.83
CA TYR A 56 10.08 29.37 -9.81
C TYR A 56 9.99 28.73 -8.41
N VAL A 57 10.98 29.01 -7.57
CA VAL A 57 10.97 28.58 -6.16
C VAL A 57 10.08 29.52 -5.33
N PRO A 58 9.18 29.02 -4.47
CA PRO A 58 8.90 27.61 -4.20
C PRO A 58 8.07 26.94 -5.30
N MET A 59 8.42 25.70 -5.65
CA MET A 59 7.71 24.86 -6.60
C MET A 59 7.18 23.63 -5.87
N THR A 60 5.93 23.27 -6.14
CA THR A 60 5.30 22.04 -5.65
C THR A 60 5.09 21.11 -6.83
N VAL A 61 5.44 19.85 -6.64
CA VAL A 61 5.28 18.76 -7.61
C VAL A 61 4.46 17.68 -6.94
N TRP A 62 3.44 17.18 -7.64
CA TRP A 62 2.61 16.07 -7.19
C TRP A 62 3.04 14.82 -7.95
N ILE A 63 3.36 13.77 -7.21
CA ILE A 63 3.76 12.48 -7.75
C ILE A 63 2.72 11.47 -7.27
N ASP A 64 2.15 10.71 -8.20
CA ASP A 64 1.11 9.72 -7.92
C ASP A 64 1.68 8.39 -7.38
N HIS A 65 0.80 7.43 -7.05
CA HIS A 65 1.20 6.10 -6.56
C HIS A 65 1.94 5.26 -7.62
N ASN A 66 1.83 5.64 -8.90
CA ASN A 66 2.56 5.03 -10.02
C ASN A 66 3.95 5.68 -10.25
N MET A 67 4.40 6.56 -9.34
CA MET A 67 5.67 7.31 -9.44
C MET A 67 5.77 8.20 -10.69
N ARG A 68 4.64 8.74 -11.15
CA ARG A 68 4.56 9.68 -12.27
C ARG A 68 4.23 11.08 -11.76
N VAL A 69 4.70 12.09 -12.48
CA VAL A 69 4.36 13.49 -12.17
C VAL A 69 2.91 13.74 -12.59
N HIS A 70 2.03 13.93 -11.61
CA HIS A 70 0.62 14.29 -11.82
C HIS A 70 0.47 15.74 -12.24
N ASP A 71 1.06 16.66 -11.47
CA ASP A 71 1.04 18.10 -11.75
C ASP A 71 2.30 18.78 -11.17
N ALA A 72 2.53 20.02 -11.58
CA ALA A 72 3.64 20.84 -11.13
C ALA A 72 3.27 22.34 -11.18
N MET A 73 3.47 23.06 -10.08
CA MET A 73 3.06 24.46 -9.98
C MET A 73 3.98 25.28 -9.08
N ASN A 74 4.20 26.54 -9.47
CA ASN A 74 4.95 27.51 -8.67
C ASN A 74 4.03 28.21 -7.66
N SER A 75 4.53 28.43 -6.44
CA SER A 75 3.82 29.15 -5.38
C SER A 75 2.40 28.62 -5.14
N ALA A 76 2.27 27.29 -5.11
CA ALA A 76 1.01 26.61 -4.95
C ALA A 76 0.30 27.02 -3.64
N GLY A 77 -0.95 27.49 -3.76
CA GLY A 77 -1.79 27.78 -2.60
C GLY A 77 -2.40 26.52 -2.01
N SER A 78 -2.85 26.59 -0.75
CA SER A 78 -3.40 25.42 -0.03
C SER A 78 -4.55 24.73 -0.76
N TRP A 79 -5.45 25.50 -1.39
CA TRP A 79 -6.56 24.91 -2.15
C TRP A 79 -6.06 24.05 -3.32
N SER A 80 -5.10 24.55 -4.10
CA SER A 80 -4.56 23.79 -5.22
C SER A 80 -3.82 22.55 -4.74
N ILE A 81 -3.07 22.64 -3.64
CA ILE A 81 -2.40 21.48 -3.05
C ILE A 81 -3.38 20.41 -2.62
N SER A 82 -4.42 20.78 -1.86
CA SER A 82 -5.46 19.83 -1.44
C SER A 82 -6.21 19.24 -2.63
N SER A 83 -6.57 20.05 -3.64
CA SER A 83 -7.27 19.57 -4.84
C SER A 83 -6.51 18.46 -5.55
N ARG A 84 -5.21 18.66 -5.83
CA ARG A 84 -4.41 17.65 -6.53
C ARG A 84 -4.10 16.43 -5.67
N ILE A 85 -3.95 16.59 -4.36
CA ILE A 85 -3.80 15.44 -3.46
C ILE A 85 -5.07 14.59 -3.50
N ASN A 86 -6.25 15.21 -3.40
CA ASN A 86 -7.51 14.49 -3.48
C ASN A 86 -7.68 13.82 -4.84
N GLU A 87 -7.43 14.50 -5.96
CA GLU A 87 -7.47 13.89 -7.31
C GLU A 87 -6.57 12.64 -7.43
N MET A 88 -5.37 12.67 -6.83
CA MET A 88 -4.48 11.51 -6.80
C MET A 88 -4.98 10.40 -5.87
N LEU A 89 -5.54 10.72 -4.71
CA LEU A 89 -6.14 9.74 -3.81
C LEU A 89 -7.33 9.04 -4.47
N GLU A 90 -8.17 9.80 -5.19
CA GLU A 90 -9.30 9.28 -5.96
C GLU A 90 -8.88 8.32 -7.06
N SER A 91 -7.75 8.61 -7.71
CA SER A 91 -7.20 7.78 -8.77
C SER A 91 -6.23 6.72 -8.25
N CYS A 92 -6.04 6.64 -6.92
CA CYS A 92 -5.11 5.71 -6.31
C CYS A 92 -5.74 4.33 -6.19
N GLY A 93 -5.67 3.59 -7.29
CA GLY A 93 -6.09 2.21 -7.35
C GLY A 93 -5.60 1.53 -8.62
N GLU A 94 -6.07 0.30 -8.78
CA GLU A 94 -5.77 -0.56 -9.91
C GLU A 94 -7.04 -1.20 -10.46
N CYS A 95 -7.13 -1.27 -11.78
CA CYS A 95 -8.16 -2.04 -12.46
C CYS A 95 -7.67 -3.45 -12.75
N ARG A 96 -8.43 -4.46 -12.31
CA ARG A 96 -8.07 -5.87 -12.52
C ARG A 96 -9.19 -6.70 -13.11
N ILE A 97 -8.83 -7.65 -13.97
CA ILE A 97 -9.73 -8.69 -14.49
C ILE A 97 -9.06 -10.04 -14.25
N ASP A 98 -9.73 -10.93 -13.51
CA ASP A 98 -9.19 -12.25 -13.17
C ASP A 98 -7.75 -12.19 -12.63
N GLY A 99 -7.47 -11.19 -11.78
CA GLY A 99 -6.14 -10.94 -11.18
C GLY A 99 -5.12 -10.23 -12.08
N SER A 100 -5.41 -10.03 -13.36
CA SER A 100 -4.53 -9.34 -14.32
C SER A 100 -4.76 -7.82 -14.28
N LEU A 101 -3.67 -7.05 -14.19
CA LEU A 101 -3.70 -5.58 -14.23
C LEU A 101 -4.07 -5.07 -15.63
N ILE A 102 -4.98 -4.12 -15.70
CA ILE A 102 -5.42 -3.44 -16.93
C ILE A 102 -4.77 -2.06 -17.00
N GLU A 103 -4.07 -1.71 -18.07
CA GLU A 103 -3.51 -0.36 -18.19
C GLU A 103 -4.60 0.71 -18.26
N ASP A 104 -4.30 1.89 -17.73
CA ASP A 104 -5.20 3.04 -17.79
C ASP A 104 -5.25 3.63 -19.21
N PHE A 105 -6.39 3.42 -19.87
CA PHE A 105 -6.74 4.03 -21.15
C PHE A 105 -7.87 5.05 -21.04
N SER A 106 -8.11 5.59 -19.83
CA SER A 106 -9.17 6.58 -19.62
C SER A 106 -8.94 7.83 -20.48
N SER A 107 -10.04 8.50 -20.84
CA SER A 107 -9.94 9.80 -21.49
C SER A 107 -9.54 10.86 -20.44
N SER A 108 -9.06 12.02 -20.87
CA SER A 108 -8.67 13.10 -19.95
C SER A 108 -9.79 13.61 -19.04
N ASN A 109 -11.04 13.21 -19.30
CA ASN A 109 -12.22 13.61 -18.53
C ASN A 109 -12.74 12.49 -17.63
N ASP A 110 -12.20 11.27 -17.73
CA ASP A 110 -12.68 10.10 -17.01
C ASP A 110 -11.62 9.64 -16.00
N SER A 111 -12.03 9.30 -14.78
CA SER A 111 -11.14 8.65 -13.83
C SER A 111 -10.82 7.23 -14.31
N TYR A 112 -9.66 6.73 -13.91
CA TYR A 112 -9.27 5.35 -14.19
C TYR A 112 -10.25 4.34 -13.56
N GLN A 113 -10.84 4.68 -12.40
CA GLN A 113 -11.91 3.90 -11.76
C GLN A 113 -13.18 3.84 -12.63
N SER A 114 -13.60 4.97 -13.18
CA SER A 114 -14.76 5.04 -14.10
C SER A 114 -14.51 4.19 -15.35
N TYR A 115 -13.32 4.34 -15.95
CA TYR A 115 -12.87 3.50 -17.05
C TYR A 115 -12.93 2.01 -16.70
N CYS A 116 -12.39 1.62 -15.55
CA CYS A 116 -12.42 0.24 -15.07
C CYS A 116 -13.84 -0.32 -14.93
N CYS A 117 -14.81 0.53 -14.62
CA CYS A 117 -16.19 0.10 -14.50
C CYS A 117 -16.89 -0.02 -15.85
N GLU A 118 -16.94 1.08 -16.60
CA GLU A 118 -17.83 1.20 -17.76
C GLU A 118 -17.30 0.44 -18.98
N ASP A 119 -15.99 0.41 -19.18
CA ASP A 119 -15.37 -0.22 -20.36
C ASP A 119 -15.49 -1.76 -20.30
N PHE A 120 -15.73 -2.29 -19.10
CA PHE A 120 -15.90 -3.72 -18.83
C PHE A 120 -17.36 -4.08 -18.46
N GLY A 121 -18.32 -3.28 -18.93
CA GLY A 121 -19.74 -3.62 -18.93
C GLY A 121 -20.53 -3.19 -17.69
N GLY A 122 -19.87 -2.53 -16.72
CA GLY A 122 -20.50 -2.01 -15.53
C GLY A 122 -21.20 -0.66 -15.72
N THR A 123 -21.86 -0.22 -14.66
CA THR A 123 -22.37 1.15 -14.51
C THR A 123 -21.65 1.81 -13.36
N TYR A 124 -21.00 2.94 -13.63
CA TYR A 124 -20.27 3.70 -12.62
C TYR A 124 -21.19 4.70 -11.92
N TYR A 125 -21.10 4.75 -10.58
CA TYR A 125 -21.87 5.67 -9.75
C TYR A 125 -20.91 6.61 -9.02
N GLU A 126 -20.97 7.89 -9.38
CA GLU A 126 -20.14 8.96 -8.83
C GLU A 126 -20.91 9.78 -7.78
N PHE A 127 -20.26 10.06 -6.66
CA PHE A 127 -20.76 10.85 -5.54
C PHE A 127 -19.83 12.02 -5.25
N SER A 128 -20.27 12.91 -4.36
CA SER A 128 -19.45 14.06 -3.93
C SER A 128 -18.26 13.65 -3.07
N ASP A 129 -18.40 12.55 -2.35
CA ASP A 129 -17.31 11.90 -1.66
C ASP A 129 -16.86 10.74 -2.54
N SER A 130 -15.60 10.76 -2.92
CA SER A 130 -15.05 9.79 -3.86
C SER A 130 -14.85 8.41 -3.24
N GLU A 131 -14.80 8.32 -1.90
CA GLU A 131 -14.83 7.05 -1.18
C GLU A 131 -16.18 6.33 -1.34
N ASP A 132 -17.26 7.07 -1.66
CA ASP A 132 -18.58 6.50 -1.92
C ASP A 132 -18.76 6.06 -3.38
N ASN A 133 -17.79 6.34 -4.26
CA ASN A 133 -17.87 5.93 -5.67
C ASN A 133 -17.82 4.41 -5.77
N TYR A 134 -18.72 3.83 -6.55
CA TYR A 134 -18.75 2.37 -6.76
C TYR A 134 -19.16 1.99 -8.17
N CYS A 135 -18.87 0.74 -8.51
CA CYS A 135 -19.21 0.13 -9.78
C CYS A 135 -20.20 -1.02 -9.57
N GLU A 136 -21.23 -1.12 -10.43
CA GLU A 136 -22.15 -2.27 -10.44
C GLU A 136 -22.06 -3.01 -11.78
N GLY A 137 -21.81 -4.32 -11.71
CA GLY A 137 -21.95 -5.23 -12.86
C GLY A 137 -20.79 -5.24 -13.87
N SER A 138 -19.62 -4.70 -13.52
CA SER A 138 -18.41 -4.82 -14.35
C SER A 138 -17.77 -6.21 -14.21
N ASP A 139 -17.17 -6.69 -15.30
CA ASP A 139 -16.27 -7.85 -15.30
C ASP A 139 -14.90 -7.52 -14.68
N ALA A 140 -14.58 -6.24 -14.53
CA ALA A 140 -13.37 -5.75 -13.88
C ALA A 140 -13.65 -5.29 -12.44
N ALA A 141 -12.66 -5.48 -11.58
CA ALA A 141 -12.64 -5.03 -10.21
C ALA A 141 -11.70 -3.83 -10.07
N TRP A 142 -12.21 -2.75 -9.45
CA TRP A 142 -11.38 -1.66 -8.97
C TRP A 142 -10.88 -1.99 -7.57
N ILE A 143 -9.56 -1.95 -7.38
CA ILE A 143 -8.91 -2.11 -6.09
C ILE A 143 -8.36 -0.75 -5.70
N SER A 144 -8.96 -0.13 -4.70
CA SER A 144 -8.44 1.12 -4.14
C SER A 144 -7.19 0.83 -3.32
N LEU A 145 -6.11 1.56 -3.59
CA LEU A 145 -4.82 1.41 -2.91
C LEU A 145 -4.56 2.51 -1.87
N CYS A 146 -5.33 3.61 -1.91
CA CYS A 146 -5.19 4.73 -0.97
C CYS A 146 -6.49 5.06 -0.22
N SER A 147 -7.34 4.07 0.02
CA SER A 147 -8.48 4.20 0.93
C SER A 147 -8.24 3.38 2.19
N SER A 148 -8.94 3.70 3.27
CA SER A 148 -9.06 2.76 4.38
C SER A 148 -9.59 1.41 3.87
N CYS A 149 -9.07 0.30 4.38
CA CYS A 149 -9.64 -1.00 4.10
C CYS A 149 -11.11 -1.00 4.56
N THR A 150 -12.03 -1.30 3.65
CA THR A 150 -13.46 -1.39 3.95
C THR A 150 -13.90 -2.84 3.77
N GLY A 151 -14.35 -3.43 4.88
CA GLY A 151 -14.80 -4.80 4.93
C GLY A 151 -15.43 -5.09 6.29
N THR A 152 -16.11 -6.21 6.41
CA THR A 152 -16.81 -6.58 7.67
C THR A 152 -16.44 -7.95 8.19
N VAL A 153 -15.68 -8.71 7.40
CA VAL A 153 -15.14 -10.01 7.78
C VAL A 153 -13.65 -9.79 8.04
N ASP A 154 -13.21 -10.23 9.20
CA ASP A 154 -11.84 -10.14 9.70
C ASP A 154 -11.61 -11.50 10.40
N THR A 155 -11.15 -12.46 9.61
CA THR A 155 -11.11 -13.90 9.93
C THR A 155 -10.00 -14.21 10.92
N ASP A 156 -8.89 -13.48 10.87
CA ASP A 156 -7.70 -13.67 11.70
C ASP A 156 -7.60 -12.66 12.87
N ASN A 157 -8.44 -11.62 12.87
CA ASN A 157 -8.59 -10.63 13.94
C ASN A 157 -7.38 -9.73 14.16
N ASP A 158 -6.65 -9.41 13.10
CA ASP A 158 -5.55 -8.44 13.12
C ASP A 158 -6.01 -6.98 13.00
N GLY A 159 -7.29 -6.76 12.67
CA GLY A 159 -7.92 -5.45 12.54
C GLY A 159 -7.94 -4.90 11.11
N LEU A 160 -7.48 -5.67 10.12
CA LEU A 160 -7.76 -5.50 8.70
C LEU A 160 -8.96 -6.39 8.32
N ALA A 161 -9.68 -6.01 7.28
CA ALA A 161 -10.76 -6.88 6.79
C ALA A 161 -10.21 -7.79 5.69
N ASP A 162 -10.69 -9.03 5.63
CA ASP A 162 -10.28 -10.07 4.67
C ASP A 162 -10.27 -9.57 3.22
N GLU A 163 -11.19 -8.67 2.86
CA GLU A 163 -11.31 -8.11 1.52
C GLU A 163 -10.13 -7.20 1.11
N CYS A 164 -9.33 -6.75 2.06
CA CYS A 164 -8.12 -5.95 1.82
C CYS A 164 -6.95 -6.33 2.74
N ASP A 165 -6.97 -7.57 3.25
CA ASP A 165 -5.82 -8.17 3.90
C ASP A 165 -5.12 -9.13 2.93
N ASP A 166 -4.10 -8.60 2.23
CA ASP A 166 -3.24 -9.38 1.34
C ASP A 166 -2.38 -10.42 2.09
N CYS A 167 -2.33 -10.37 3.42
CA CYS A 167 -1.51 -11.23 4.27
C CYS A 167 -2.35 -12.25 5.07
N LEU A 168 -3.66 -11.99 5.23
CA LEU A 168 -4.62 -12.73 6.07
C LEU A 168 -4.11 -13.06 7.49
N ASN A 169 -3.00 -12.42 7.91
CA ASN A 169 -1.94 -12.82 8.84
C ASN A 169 -2.11 -14.20 9.54
N MET A 170 -2.30 -15.24 8.73
CA MET A 170 -2.66 -16.58 9.21
C MET A 170 -1.42 -17.46 9.26
N SER A 171 -0.74 -17.44 10.41
CA SER A 171 0.48 -18.22 10.62
C SER A 171 0.37 -19.67 10.12
N GLY A 172 1.18 -20.00 9.11
CA GLY A 172 1.24 -21.29 8.45
C GLY A 172 0.47 -21.41 7.14
N ASP A 173 -0.28 -20.39 6.73
CA ASP A 173 -0.93 -20.25 5.41
C ASP A 173 -0.01 -19.41 4.52
N LEU A 174 0.79 -20.06 3.67
CA LEU A 174 1.82 -19.41 2.86
C LEU A 174 1.34 -19.09 1.44
N ASN A 175 0.18 -19.60 1.03
CA ASN A 175 -0.43 -19.29 -0.25
C ASN A 175 -1.74 -18.50 -0.12
N ASP A 176 -2.02 -17.99 1.08
CA ASP A 176 -3.12 -17.08 1.43
C ASP A 176 -4.48 -17.60 0.94
N ASP A 177 -4.72 -18.90 1.09
CA ASP A 177 -5.97 -19.55 0.64
C ASP A 177 -6.97 -19.86 1.77
N MET A 178 -6.69 -19.33 2.96
CA MET A 178 -7.44 -19.48 4.22
C MET A 178 -7.41 -20.91 4.77
N MET A 179 -6.53 -21.78 4.28
CA MET A 179 -6.42 -23.16 4.73
C MET A 179 -4.97 -23.63 4.85
N VAL A 180 -4.49 -23.74 6.09
CA VAL A 180 -3.22 -24.42 6.38
C VAL A 180 -3.28 -25.91 6.02
N ASP A 181 -2.66 -26.27 4.90
CA ASP A 181 -2.57 -27.61 4.34
C ASP A 181 -1.18 -27.96 3.77
N VAL A 182 -1.12 -29.02 2.96
CA VAL A 182 0.16 -29.52 2.41
C VAL A 182 0.77 -28.57 1.37
N LEU A 183 0.00 -27.67 0.76
CA LEU A 183 0.47 -26.69 -0.20
C LEU A 183 1.33 -25.62 0.49
N ASP A 184 1.00 -25.23 1.72
CA ASP A 184 1.82 -24.32 2.54
C ASP A 184 3.18 -24.91 2.86
N LEU A 185 3.20 -26.20 3.17
CA LEU A 185 4.44 -26.94 3.41
C LEU A 185 5.36 -26.90 2.19
N VAL A 186 4.78 -26.97 0.98
CA VAL A 186 5.56 -26.85 -0.26
C VAL A 186 6.13 -25.44 -0.40
N GLY A 187 5.33 -24.41 -0.12
CA GLY A 187 5.79 -23.01 -0.07
C GLY A 187 6.94 -22.82 0.91
N LEU A 188 6.79 -23.33 2.14
CA LEU A 188 7.76 -23.20 3.22
C LEU A 188 9.09 -23.88 2.89
N VAL A 189 9.03 -25.08 2.29
CA VAL A 189 10.23 -25.79 1.83
C VAL A 189 10.90 -25.03 0.68
N ASN A 190 10.16 -24.40 -0.23
CA ASN A 190 10.74 -23.59 -1.30
C ASN A 190 11.48 -22.36 -0.75
N ILE A 191 10.97 -21.74 0.32
CA ILE A 191 11.65 -20.64 1.03
C ILE A 191 12.97 -21.17 1.63
N ILE A 192 12.92 -22.27 2.39
CA ILE A 192 14.12 -22.86 3.02
C ILE A 192 15.18 -23.26 1.99
N LEU A 193 14.76 -23.76 0.84
CA LEU A 193 15.65 -24.15 -0.27
C LEU A 193 16.07 -22.96 -1.16
N ASN A 194 15.57 -21.75 -0.89
CA ASN A 194 15.81 -20.54 -1.67
C ASN A 194 15.49 -20.74 -3.16
N VAL A 195 14.36 -21.39 -3.45
CA VAL A 195 13.88 -21.67 -4.81
C VAL A 195 12.99 -20.53 -5.32
N THR A 196 12.22 -19.91 -4.43
CA THR A 196 11.40 -18.73 -4.70
C THR A 196 12.25 -17.46 -4.63
N GLN A 197 12.19 -16.62 -5.68
CA GLN A 197 12.96 -15.36 -5.74
C GLN A 197 12.16 -14.13 -5.30
N ASP A 198 10.83 -14.26 -5.24
CA ASP A 198 9.90 -13.18 -4.90
C ASP A 198 9.02 -13.62 -3.71
N THR A 199 9.64 -13.87 -2.55
CA THR A 199 8.90 -14.10 -1.30
C THR A 199 8.43 -12.74 -0.75
N SER A 200 7.12 -12.57 -0.62
CA SER A 200 6.50 -11.41 0.01
C SER A 200 6.77 -11.37 1.53
N SER A 201 6.56 -10.21 2.16
CA SER A 201 6.68 -10.09 3.61
C SER A 201 5.62 -10.87 4.38
N CYS A 202 4.40 -11.03 3.85
CA CYS A 202 3.38 -11.92 4.42
C CYS A 202 3.88 -13.35 4.48
N MET A 203 4.26 -13.89 3.32
CA MET A 203 4.74 -15.26 3.21
C MET A 203 5.91 -15.57 4.15
N LEU A 204 6.81 -14.60 4.40
CA LEU A 204 7.90 -14.76 5.37
C LEU A 204 7.42 -14.75 6.82
N THR A 205 6.40 -13.95 7.12
CA THR A 205 5.78 -13.87 8.46
C THR A 205 4.98 -15.14 8.75
N ASP A 206 4.18 -15.63 7.81
CA ASP A 206 3.41 -16.87 7.97
C ASP A 206 4.29 -18.11 7.97
N ALA A 207 5.45 -18.04 7.31
CA ALA A 207 6.47 -19.08 7.36
C ALA A 207 7.17 -19.21 8.73
N ASP A 208 7.21 -18.15 9.56
CA ASP A 208 7.83 -18.17 10.89
C ASP A 208 6.79 -18.52 11.97
N MET A 209 6.44 -19.80 12.02
CA MET A 209 5.46 -20.36 12.95
C MET A 209 5.83 -20.19 14.43
N ASN A 210 7.09 -19.89 14.73
CA ASN A 210 7.58 -19.80 16.10
C ASN A 210 8.01 -18.38 16.52
N ASN A 211 7.95 -17.42 15.60
CA ASN A 211 8.29 -16.01 15.80
C ASN A 211 9.73 -15.80 16.32
N ASP A 212 10.70 -16.55 15.78
CA ASP A 212 12.13 -16.39 16.10
C ASP A 212 12.94 -15.68 15.00
N ASP A 213 12.25 -15.12 14.00
CA ASP A 213 12.78 -14.48 12.79
C ASP A 213 13.64 -15.43 11.92
N ILE A 214 13.57 -16.75 12.15
CA ILE A 214 14.39 -17.74 11.45
C ILE A 214 13.52 -18.85 10.85
N ILE A 215 13.22 -18.72 9.57
CA ILE A 215 12.51 -19.76 8.81
C ILE A 215 13.41 -20.99 8.60
N ASN A 216 13.07 -22.10 9.26
CA ASN A 216 13.83 -23.34 9.21
C ASN A 216 12.95 -24.60 9.41
N ILE A 217 13.60 -25.74 9.68
CA ILE A 217 12.91 -27.02 9.86
C ILE A 217 11.98 -27.04 11.08
N GLN A 218 12.18 -26.15 12.05
CA GLN A 218 11.29 -26.00 13.20
C GLN A 218 9.90 -25.52 12.77
N ASP A 219 9.82 -24.56 11.85
CA ASP A 219 8.55 -24.04 11.34
C ASP A 219 7.81 -25.08 10.51
N VAL A 220 8.56 -25.86 9.72
CA VAL A 220 8.03 -27.02 8.98
C VAL A 220 7.33 -28.01 9.92
N ILE A 221 7.92 -28.29 11.07
CA ILE A 221 7.32 -29.18 12.07
C ILE A 221 6.05 -28.56 12.64
N LEU A 222 6.01 -27.26 12.85
CA LEU A 222 4.86 -26.55 13.40
C LEU A 222 3.69 -26.50 12.40
N VAL A 223 3.94 -26.24 11.11
CA VAL A 223 2.92 -26.35 10.05
C VAL A 223 2.36 -27.78 9.99
N ILE A 224 3.22 -28.81 9.99
CA ILE A 224 2.78 -30.21 10.01
C ILE A 224 1.89 -30.50 11.23
N ASN A 225 2.27 -30.01 12.42
CA ASN A 225 1.48 -30.20 13.63
C ASN A 225 0.11 -29.49 13.54
N SER A 226 0.06 -28.32 12.91
CA SER A 226 -1.18 -27.57 12.62
C SER A 226 -2.11 -28.38 11.71
N ILE A 227 -1.60 -28.87 10.57
CA ILE A 227 -2.35 -29.70 9.60
C ILE A 227 -2.88 -30.97 10.26
N LEU A 228 -2.04 -31.68 11.00
CA LEU A 228 -2.38 -32.97 11.60
C LEU A 228 -3.22 -32.85 12.87
N ARG A 229 -3.42 -31.62 13.41
CA ARG A 229 -4.07 -31.34 14.69
C ARG A 229 -3.51 -32.20 15.83
N VAL A 230 -2.22 -32.49 15.80
CA VAL A 230 -1.57 -33.28 16.85
C VAL A 230 -1.29 -32.35 18.02
N GLN A 231 -2.25 -32.21 18.94
CA GLN A 231 -1.90 -31.83 20.30
C GLN A 231 -1.07 -32.98 20.89
N ILE A 232 0.24 -32.79 20.97
CA ILE A 232 1.08 -33.64 21.81
C ILE A 232 0.67 -33.36 23.26
N ASP A 233 -0.16 -34.23 23.80
CA ASP A 233 -0.45 -34.29 25.23
C ASP A 233 0.82 -34.73 25.96
N PHE A 234 1.58 -33.75 26.47
CA PHE A 234 2.79 -34.00 27.25
C PHE A 234 2.49 -34.65 28.62
N ASP A 235 1.24 -34.63 29.09
CA ASP A 235 0.86 -35.27 30.36
C ASP A 235 0.71 -36.79 30.18
N LYS A 236 0.54 -37.28 28.95
CA LYS A 236 0.45 -38.71 28.63
C LYS A 236 1.78 -39.46 28.72
N TYR A 237 2.91 -38.75 28.79
CA TYR A 237 4.26 -39.33 28.87
C TYR A 237 4.93 -39.12 30.23
N GLN A 238 4.21 -38.60 31.23
CA GLN A 238 4.65 -38.64 32.62
C GLN A 238 4.56 -40.09 33.09
N ILE A 239 5.71 -40.79 33.10
CA ILE A 239 5.86 -42.05 33.82
C ILE A 239 6.12 -41.68 35.27
N ASP A 240 5.24 -42.12 36.17
CA ASP A 240 5.38 -42.00 37.64
C ASP A 240 6.76 -42.45 38.15
#